data_AF-A0A3M1FRZ0-F1
#
_entry.id   AF-A0A3M1FRZ0-F1
#
_cell.length_a   1.000
_cell.length_b   1.000
_cell.length_c   1.000
_cell.angle_alpha   90.00
_cell.angle_beta   90.00
_cell.angle_gamma   90.00
#
_symmetry.space_group_name_H-M   'P 1'
#
loop_
_entity.id
_entity.type
_entity.pdbx_description
1 polymer ?
#
loop_
_entity_poly.entity_id
_entity_poly.type
_entity_poly.pdbx_seq_one_letter_code
_entity_poly.pdbx_strand_id
1 'polypeptide(L)'
;DDVVRGDIQLAKDLGLNMLRCHIKINDPRYYYWADKLGLLIMYDMPSPDMDTPKMRRVFEDALRRAVARDFNSPSIFAWVLFNETWGLTNHDTLEGQRWVQQMVHLARALDPTRLVEDNSPCRYDHVETDINSWHFYINDYREVRRHVQRVVDETYPGSSFNYVGGEFVQTSAPLMNSEYGGIAARMGDQDISWCFKYQTTELRRHDKICGYVYTELDDIEWEHNGFVNYDRSAKEFGYAEFVPDMSVADLNAADFVGLDAPPCQTLSPGARFQAPLFVSHWGPEMGASTVRWQVDFVDRFGHKRTVTSGETPVSPARFHVTEAGNLSVELPDENGLATVALWLVDGEGRVRCRNYVNVEVHGEPSPVTEATPASWAVRFRPGDFVASSWDHPWVHPTREKFSAPGAGWVEYAASLPPGVEPASLQSLSLRFEAGARAGHAKIDWPSVIQGFNYPQTEVDRKTPTDVRVSVNGVVIGQVHLPDDPADARGVLSHHNRIEPGSYGYLVDLAAEPAALAAIRDRLAAGAPLR
;
A
#
# COMPACT_ATOMS: atom_id res chain seq x y z
N ASP A 1 29.04 -4.89 10.23
CA ASP A 1 29.11 -5.81 9.07
C ASP A 1 27.81 -6.58 8.92
N ASP A 2 27.38 -7.33 9.94
CA ASP A 2 26.14 -8.12 9.86
C ASP A 2 24.88 -7.29 9.63
N VAL A 3 24.75 -6.11 10.25
CA VAL A 3 23.61 -5.20 10.03
C VAL A 3 23.52 -4.77 8.56
N VAL A 4 24.62 -4.27 8.00
CA VAL A 4 24.70 -3.84 6.60
C VAL A 4 24.39 -5.00 5.65
N ARG A 5 24.95 -6.20 5.89
CA ARG A 5 24.59 -7.38 5.10
C ARG A 5 23.11 -7.71 5.22
N GLY A 6 22.55 -7.59 6.43
CA GLY A 6 21.15 -7.80 6.74
C GLY A 6 20.24 -6.88 5.94
N ASP A 7 20.52 -5.57 5.89
CA ASP A 7 19.72 -4.61 5.14
C ASP A 7 19.76 -4.91 3.62
N ILE A 8 20.92 -5.27 3.06
CA ILE A 8 21.04 -5.66 1.65
C ILE A 8 20.27 -6.96 1.37
N GLN A 9 20.30 -7.93 2.29
CA GLN A 9 19.54 -9.18 2.15
C GLN A 9 18.02 -8.92 2.27
N LEU A 10 17.60 -8.09 3.22
CA LEU A 10 16.22 -7.68 3.40
C LEU A 10 15.66 -7.05 2.13
N ALA A 11 16.40 -6.12 1.49
CA ALA A 11 15.99 -5.53 0.23
C ALA A 11 15.72 -6.59 -0.85
N LYS A 12 16.59 -7.61 -0.96
CA LYS A 12 16.40 -8.72 -1.89
C LYS A 12 15.21 -9.60 -1.54
N ASP A 13 14.98 -9.87 -0.26
CA ASP A 13 13.86 -10.67 0.23
C ASP A 13 12.51 -9.95 -0.04
N LEU A 14 12.52 -8.61 -0.05
CA LEU A 14 11.41 -7.75 -0.47
C LEU A 14 11.25 -7.65 -2.01
N GLY A 15 12.09 -8.36 -2.78
CA GLY A 15 12.06 -8.37 -4.24
C GLY A 15 12.76 -7.18 -4.92
N LEU A 16 13.43 -6.31 -4.17
CA LEU A 16 14.16 -5.17 -4.72
C LEU A 16 15.42 -5.64 -5.44
N ASN A 17 15.75 -4.98 -6.55
CA ASN A 17 16.99 -5.19 -7.30
C ASN A 17 17.95 -3.99 -7.22
N MET A 18 17.53 -2.92 -6.54
CA MET A 18 18.29 -1.68 -6.41
C MET A 18 17.94 -0.98 -5.09
N LEU A 19 18.91 -0.28 -4.51
CA LEU A 19 18.70 0.70 -3.44
C LEU A 19 19.27 2.06 -3.84
N ARG A 20 18.58 3.12 -3.44
CA ARG A 20 19.09 4.49 -3.47
C ARG A 20 19.32 4.93 -2.04
N CYS A 21 20.56 5.22 -1.68
CA CYS A 21 20.88 5.58 -0.31
C CYS A 21 20.90 7.09 -0.15
N HIS A 22 19.83 7.64 0.44
CA HIS A 22 19.55 9.08 0.46
C HIS A 22 20.70 9.93 1.04
N ILE A 23 21.19 10.87 0.23
CA ILE A 23 22.11 11.99 0.55
C ILE A 23 23.32 11.66 1.43
N LYS A 24 23.93 10.48 1.29
CA LYS A 24 25.11 10.11 2.09
C LYS A 24 26.11 9.21 1.36
N ILE A 25 27.39 9.46 1.64
CA ILE A 25 28.48 8.54 1.32
C ILE A 25 28.50 7.44 2.38
N ASN A 26 28.23 6.20 1.99
CA ASN A 26 28.18 5.08 2.92
C ASN A 26 29.57 4.58 3.32
N ASP A 27 29.61 3.80 4.40
CA ASP A 27 30.74 2.95 4.72
C ASP A 27 31.05 2.01 3.54
N PRO A 28 32.31 1.80 3.12
CA PRO A 28 32.67 0.91 2.02
C PRO A 28 32.11 -0.52 2.13
N ARG A 29 31.81 -0.99 3.34
CA ARG A 29 31.18 -2.30 3.58
C ARG A 29 29.77 -2.38 2.99
N TYR A 30 29.05 -1.27 2.84
CA TYR A 30 27.75 -1.21 2.18
C TYR A 30 27.85 -1.65 0.71
N TYR A 31 28.75 -1.01 -0.04
CA TYR A 31 29.00 -1.34 -1.45
C TYR A 31 29.59 -2.74 -1.61
N TYR A 32 30.48 -3.16 -0.70
CA TYR A 32 30.99 -4.54 -0.69
C TYR A 32 29.87 -5.58 -0.59
N TRP A 33 28.89 -5.39 0.31
CA TRP A 33 27.80 -6.35 0.46
C TRP A 33 26.81 -6.29 -0.72
N ALA A 34 26.55 -5.10 -1.27
CA ALA A 34 25.79 -4.95 -2.51
C ALA A 34 26.45 -5.70 -3.68
N ASP A 35 27.78 -5.59 -3.83
CA ASP A 35 28.57 -6.32 -4.83
C ASP A 35 28.48 -7.83 -4.65
N LYS A 36 28.56 -8.30 -3.40
CA LYS A 36 28.56 -9.73 -3.07
C LYS A 36 27.19 -10.37 -3.23
N LEU A 37 26.13 -9.64 -2.89
CA LEU A 37 24.77 -10.16 -2.92
C LEU A 37 24.06 -9.86 -4.25
N GLY A 38 24.59 -8.96 -5.08
CA GLY A 38 24.03 -8.62 -6.38
C GLY A 38 22.80 -7.73 -6.26
N LEU A 39 23.00 -6.52 -5.73
CA LEU A 39 21.99 -5.47 -5.62
C LEU A 39 22.59 -4.18 -6.20
N LEU A 40 21.86 -3.48 -7.07
CA LEU A 40 22.34 -2.23 -7.67
C LEU A 40 22.25 -1.08 -6.67
N ILE A 41 23.20 -0.15 -6.73
CA ILE A 41 23.24 1.03 -5.86
C ILE A 41 23.18 2.30 -6.72
N MET A 42 22.17 3.13 -6.46
CA MET A 42 22.10 4.52 -6.90
C MET A 42 22.76 5.36 -5.80
N TYR A 43 23.91 5.94 -6.11
CA TYR A 43 24.81 6.54 -5.13
C TYR A 43 24.53 8.04 -4.99
N ASP A 44 23.95 8.47 -3.87
CA ASP A 44 23.78 9.89 -3.59
C ASP A 44 25.03 10.51 -2.95
N MET A 45 25.43 11.66 -3.48
CA MET A 45 26.30 12.59 -2.79
C MET A 45 25.53 13.32 -1.67
N PRO A 46 26.21 13.77 -0.60
CA PRO A 46 25.55 14.53 0.45
C PRO A 46 25.05 15.88 -0.05
N SER A 47 23.77 16.16 0.19
CA SER A 47 23.18 17.46 -0.12
C SER A 47 23.66 18.55 0.84
N PRO A 48 24.12 19.70 0.34
CA PRO A 48 24.48 20.84 1.17
C PRO A 48 23.24 21.59 1.70
N ASP A 49 23.45 22.45 2.69
CA ASP A 49 22.40 23.35 3.23
C ASP A 49 22.38 24.72 2.54
N MET A 50 23.53 25.19 2.02
CA MET A 50 23.66 26.51 1.40
C MET A 50 24.65 26.54 0.24
N ASP A 51 24.38 27.39 -0.76
CA ASP A 51 25.27 27.59 -1.90
C ASP A 51 26.34 28.67 -1.61
N THR A 52 27.56 28.24 -1.25
CA THR A 52 28.69 29.14 -1.01
C THR A 52 29.96 28.68 -1.75
N PRO A 53 30.92 29.56 -2.06
CA PRO A 53 32.19 29.14 -2.65
C PRO A 53 32.95 28.10 -1.83
N LYS A 54 32.80 28.11 -0.50
CA LYS A 54 33.38 27.08 0.37
C LYS A 54 32.66 25.75 0.19
N MET A 55 31.32 25.76 0.19
CA MET A 55 30.51 24.56 -0.03
C MET A 55 30.86 23.93 -1.37
N ARG A 56 30.83 24.69 -2.47
CA ARG A 56 31.12 24.17 -3.81
C ARG A 56 32.48 23.46 -3.88
N ARG A 57 33.52 24.04 -3.26
CA ARG A 57 34.86 23.41 -3.17
C ARG A 57 34.85 22.13 -2.35
N VAL A 58 34.12 22.09 -1.23
CA VAL A 58 34.01 20.90 -0.39
C VAL A 58 33.25 19.79 -1.10
N PHE A 59 32.15 20.13 -1.77
CA PHE A 59 31.37 19.20 -2.59
C PHE A 59 32.22 18.60 -3.71
N GLU A 60 32.95 19.43 -4.46
CA GLU A 60 33.84 18.96 -5.52
C GLU A 60 34.94 18.00 -5.00
N ASP A 61 35.60 18.36 -3.89
CA ASP A 61 36.61 17.50 -3.25
C ASP A 61 36.00 16.18 -2.74
N ALA A 62 34.81 16.23 -2.16
CA ALA A 62 34.08 15.05 -1.70
C ALA A 62 33.71 14.14 -2.88
N LEU A 63 33.17 14.68 -3.98
CA LEU A 63 32.83 13.94 -5.20
C LEU A 63 34.06 13.23 -5.76
N ARG A 64 35.18 13.95 -5.93
CA ARG A 64 36.44 13.38 -6.42
C ARG A 64 36.92 12.22 -5.57
N ARG A 65 36.85 12.36 -4.23
CA ARG A 65 37.28 11.31 -3.29
C ARG A 65 36.32 10.12 -3.25
N ALA A 66 35.01 10.37 -3.27
CA ALA A 66 33.99 9.33 -3.27
C ALA A 66 34.12 8.44 -4.51
N VAL A 67 34.15 9.07 -5.70
CA VAL A 67 34.34 8.33 -6.96
C VAL A 67 35.67 7.59 -6.93
N ALA A 68 36.79 8.24 -6.58
CA ALA A 68 38.09 7.55 -6.53
C ALA A 68 38.14 6.35 -5.56
N ARG A 69 37.42 6.40 -4.44
CA ARG A 69 37.34 5.31 -3.45
C ARG A 69 36.49 4.15 -3.97
N ASP A 70 35.32 4.46 -4.52
CA ASP A 70 34.26 3.48 -4.75
C ASP A 70 34.11 3.07 -6.24
N PHE A 71 34.90 3.65 -7.14
CA PHE A 71 34.93 3.37 -8.59
C PHE A 71 34.90 1.88 -8.96
N ASN A 72 35.58 1.05 -8.18
CA ASN A 72 35.73 -0.38 -8.46
C ASN A 72 34.55 -1.24 -7.96
N SER A 73 33.52 -0.63 -7.37
CA SER A 73 32.32 -1.33 -6.96
C SER A 73 31.38 -1.52 -8.18
N PRO A 74 31.14 -2.76 -8.64
CA PRO A 74 30.24 -3.01 -9.77
C PRO A 74 28.76 -2.81 -9.44
N SER A 75 28.35 -2.79 -8.17
CA SER A 75 26.96 -2.54 -7.78
C SER A 75 26.53 -1.10 -8.06
N ILE A 76 27.46 -0.14 -8.03
CA ILE A 76 27.18 1.26 -8.36
C ILE A 76 26.93 1.40 -9.86
N PHE A 77 25.69 1.78 -10.22
CA PHE A 77 25.30 1.99 -11.62
C PHE A 77 25.09 3.47 -11.98
N ALA A 78 24.82 4.32 -10.98
CA ALA A 78 24.60 5.75 -11.17
C ALA A 78 25.13 6.59 -9.99
N TRP A 79 25.63 7.78 -10.30
CA TRP A 79 26.01 8.83 -9.36
C TRP A 79 24.95 9.93 -9.34
N VAL A 80 24.33 10.18 -8.19
CA VAL A 80 23.38 11.27 -7.96
C VAL A 80 24.11 12.42 -7.26
N LEU A 81 24.19 13.57 -7.91
CA LEU A 81 25.01 14.67 -7.39
C LEU A 81 24.27 15.52 -6.37
N PHE A 82 22.98 15.79 -6.61
CA PHE A 82 22.15 16.62 -5.74
C PHE A 82 20.76 15.98 -5.55
N ASN A 83 20.10 16.34 -4.46
CA ASN A 83 18.73 15.93 -4.18
C ASN A 83 17.85 17.15 -3.92
N GLU A 84 16.73 17.23 -4.64
CA GLU A 84 15.63 18.18 -4.45
C GLU A 84 16.05 19.65 -4.36
N THR A 85 17.18 20.00 -4.99
CA THR A 85 17.72 21.37 -5.01
C THR A 85 18.16 21.83 -3.61
N TRP A 86 18.36 20.90 -2.67
CA TRP A 86 18.86 21.18 -1.33
C TRP A 86 20.27 21.77 -1.41
N GLY A 87 20.42 22.98 -0.85
CA GLY A 87 21.66 23.75 -0.88
C GLY A 87 22.05 24.33 -2.26
N LEU A 88 21.17 24.23 -3.27
CA LEU A 88 21.31 24.89 -4.57
C LEU A 88 20.55 26.24 -4.58
N THR A 89 20.90 27.17 -3.69
CA THR A 89 20.10 28.41 -3.51
C THR A 89 20.10 29.36 -4.71
N ASN A 90 21.01 29.17 -5.68
CA ASN A 90 21.08 29.97 -6.92
C ASN A 90 20.61 29.17 -8.17
N HIS A 91 19.84 28.09 -8.00
CA HIS A 91 19.41 27.20 -9.09
C HIS A 91 18.50 27.87 -10.13
N ASP A 92 17.87 28.98 -9.77
CA ASP A 92 17.09 29.84 -10.66
C ASP A 92 17.96 30.76 -11.54
N THR A 93 19.26 30.82 -11.27
CA THR A 93 20.23 31.61 -12.05
C THR A 93 21.02 30.73 -13.02
N LEU A 94 21.42 31.32 -14.15
CA LEU A 94 22.30 30.64 -15.11
C LEU A 94 23.64 30.24 -14.47
N GLU A 95 24.17 31.03 -13.52
CA GLU A 95 25.42 30.68 -12.83
C GLU A 95 25.27 29.41 -11.99
N GLY A 96 24.18 29.27 -11.22
CA GLY A 96 23.89 28.08 -10.44
C GLY A 96 23.69 26.85 -11.32
N GLN A 97 22.89 26.99 -12.39
CA GLN A 97 22.65 25.92 -13.36
C GLN A 97 23.96 25.46 -14.04
N ARG A 98 24.82 26.40 -14.45
CA ARG A 98 26.14 26.08 -15.02
C ARG A 98 27.05 25.39 -14.02
N TRP A 99 26.94 25.68 -12.74
CA TRP A 99 27.72 24.96 -11.73
C TRP A 99 27.25 23.51 -11.58
N VAL A 100 25.94 23.26 -11.56
CA VAL A 100 25.39 21.88 -11.58
C VAL A 100 25.89 21.13 -12.81
N GLN A 101 25.80 21.74 -14.00
CA GLN A 101 26.34 21.18 -15.25
C GLN A 101 27.84 20.87 -15.15
N GLN A 102 28.65 21.75 -14.55
CA GLN A 102 30.08 21.50 -14.34
C GLN A 102 30.33 20.27 -13.46
N MET A 103 29.51 20.05 -12.42
CA MET A 103 29.62 18.88 -11.55
C MET A 103 29.24 17.60 -12.28
N VAL A 104 28.24 17.64 -13.17
CA VAL A 104 27.90 16.53 -14.08
C VAL A 104 29.07 16.18 -14.98
N HIS A 105 29.66 17.18 -15.63
CA HIS A 105 30.81 16.99 -16.52
C HIS A 105 32.02 16.46 -15.76
N LEU A 106 32.24 16.91 -14.52
CA LEU A 106 33.27 16.38 -13.65
C LEU A 106 33.01 14.91 -13.29
N ALA A 107 31.79 14.55 -12.87
CA ALA A 107 31.44 13.17 -12.52
C ALA A 107 31.69 12.23 -13.70
N ARG A 108 31.24 12.59 -14.91
CA ARG A 108 31.51 11.83 -16.15
C ARG A 108 33.00 11.72 -16.48
N ALA A 109 33.79 12.76 -16.18
CA ALA A 109 35.23 12.73 -16.41
C ALA A 109 35.97 11.83 -15.40
N LEU A 110 35.49 11.78 -14.16
CA LEU A 110 36.03 10.90 -13.12
C LEU A 110 35.61 9.44 -13.36
N ASP A 111 34.39 9.24 -13.84
CA ASP A 111 33.83 7.93 -14.12
C ASP A 111 32.98 7.91 -15.40
N PRO A 112 33.59 7.60 -16.56
CA PRO A 112 32.89 7.58 -17.83
C PRO A 112 32.05 6.31 -18.05
N THR A 113 31.96 5.43 -17.04
CA THR A 113 31.35 4.10 -17.18
C THR A 113 30.01 3.95 -16.47
N ARG A 114 29.60 4.95 -15.68
CA ARG A 114 28.31 4.99 -14.98
C ARG A 114 27.48 6.21 -15.39
N LEU A 115 26.18 6.12 -15.14
CA LEU A 115 25.23 7.21 -15.38
C LEU A 115 25.42 8.30 -14.32
N VAL A 116 25.11 9.55 -14.69
CA VAL A 116 25.08 10.68 -13.76
C VAL A 116 23.69 11.30 -13.75
N GLU A 117 23.09 11.32 -12.56
CA GLU A 117 21.92 12.14 -12.26
C GLU A 117 22.41 13.45 -11.63
N ASP A 118 22.01 14.57 -12.21
CA ASP A 118 22.42 15.87 -11.70
C ASP A 118 21.75 16.20 -10.37
N ASN A 119 20.44 16.39 -10.38
CA ASN A 119 19.59 16.70 -9.24
C ASN A 119 18.39 15.77 -9.31
N SER A 120 18.20 14.90 -8.31
CA SER A 120 16.96 14.12 -8.16
C SER A 120 15.82 15.08 -7.79
N PRO A 121 14.92 15.46 -8.72
CA PRO A 121 14.16 16.69 -8.57
C PRO A 121 12.77 16.45 -7.98
N CYS A 122 12.38 17.31 -7.05
CA CYS A 122 10.99 17.45 -6.60
C CYS A 122 10.30 18.70 -7.22
N ARG A 123 11.03 19.52 -8.00
CA ARG A 123 10.55 20.81 -8.53
C ARG A 123 10.59 20.91 -10.06
N TYR A 124 10.76 19.79 -10.75
CA TYR A 124 10.87 19.74 -12.19
C TYR A 124 12.04 20.55 -12.75
N ASP A 125 13.21 20.42 -12.13
CA ASP A 125 14.33 21.36 -12.29
C ASP A 125 15.68 20.66 -12.57
N HIS A 126 15.72 19.64 -13.43
CA HIS A 126 16.97 19.17 -14.00
C HIS A 126 17.68 20.25 -14.84
N VAL A 127 18.99 20.12 -14.96
CA VAL A 127 19.86 20.92 -15.83
C VAL A 127 20.42 20.05 -16.96
N GLU A 128 21.18 19.01 -16.63
CA GLU A 128 21.78 18.07 -17.59
C GLU A 128 21.99 16.71 -16.92
N THR A 129 21.25 15.70 -17.35
CA THR A 129 21.23 14.39 -16.68
C THR A 129 21.23 13.23 -17.68
N ASP A 130 21.78 12.08 -17.25
CA ASP A 130 21.67 10.80 -17.96
C ASP A 130 20.39 10.04 -17.58
N ILE A 131 19.69 10.46 -16.52
CA ILE A 131 18.43 9.88 -16.04
C ILE A 131 17.44 11.03 -15.79
N ASN A 132 16.34 11.07 -16.54
CA ASN A 132 15.27 12.04 -16.32
C ASN A 132 14.38 11.54 -15.18
N SER A 133 14.67 11.94 -13.95
CA SER A 133 14.00 11.45 -12.76
C SER A 133 13.02 12.45 -12.14
N TRP A 134 12.07 11.99 -11.33
CA TRP A 134 11.20 12.89 -10.56
C TRP A 134 10.75 12.25 -9.26
N HIS A 135 10.31 13.10 -8.33
CA HIS A 135 9.74 12.69 -7.05
C HIS A 135 8.24 12.98 -6.95
N PHE A 136 7.48 12.18 -6.20
CA PHE A 136 6.14 12.58 -5.75
C PHE A 136 5.71 11.93 -4.43
N TYR A 137 4.92 12.66 -3.64
CA TYR A 137 4.34 12.21 -2.38
C TYR A 137 2.84 12.45 -2.38
N ILE A 138 2.05 11.47 -2.82
CA ILE A 138 0.61 11.65 -3.10
C ILE A 138 -0.16 10.42 -2.61
N ASN A 139 -1.08 10.61 -1.66
CA ASN A 139 -1.92 9.54 -1.08
C ASN A 139 -3.37 9.51 -1.61
N ASP A 140 -3.57 9.83 -2.88
CA ASP A 140 -4.86 9.75 -3.54
C ASP A 140 -4.69 9.14 -4.93
N TYR A 141 -5.38 8.02 -5.18
CA TYR A 141 -5.26 7.29 -6.44
C TYR A 141 -5.55 8.16 -7.68
N ARG A 142 -6.57 9.03 -7.64
CA ARG A 142 -6.93 9.86 -8.80
C ARG A 142 -5.89 10.96 -9.02
N GLU A 143 -5.27 11.46 -7.96
CA GLU A 143 -4.15 12.40 -8.07
C GLU A 143 -2.90 11.72 -8.60
N VAL A 144 -2.53 10.54 -8.09
CA VAL A 144 -1.41 9.74 -8.60
C VAL A 144 -1.58 9.46 -10.08
N ARG A 145 -2.74 8.93 -10.48
CA ARG A 145 -3.02 8.61 -11.89
C ARG A 145 -2.84 9.82 -12.80
N ARG A 146 -3.40 10.98 -12.42
CA ARG A 146 -3.28 12.23 -13.19
C ARG A 146 -1.84 12.72 -13.25
N HIS A 147 -1.13 12.65 -12.12
CA HIS A 147 0.24 13.12 -12.01
C HIS A 147 1.20 12.27 -12.85
N VAL A 148 1.17 10.95 -12.68
CA VAL A 148 2.02 10.02 -13.44
C VAL A 148 1.72 10.11 -14.94
N GLN A 149 0.43 10.20 -15.33
CA GLN A 149 0.07 10.36 -16.74
C GLN A 149 0.65 11.66 -17.33
N ARG A 150 0.49 12.78 -16.63
CA ARG A 150 1.03 14.08 -17.08
C ARG A 150 2.53 14.00 -17.29
N VAL A 151 3.23 13.44 -16.32
CA VAL A 151 4.69 13.29 -16.38
C VAL A 151 5.10 12.45 -17.59
N VAL A 152 4.44 11.31 -17.83
CA VAL A 152 4.69 10.43 -18.99
C VAL A 152 4.40 11.14 -20.32
N ASP A 153 3.32 11.92 -20.40
CA ASP A 153 2.91 12.65 -21.59
C ASP A 153 3.86 13.81 -21.91
N GLU A 154 4.31 14.54 -20.89
CA GLU A 154 5.25 15.67 -21.02
C GLU A 154 6.72 15.22 -21.15
N THR A 155 6.99 13.91 -21.09
CA THR A 155 8.32 13.33 -21.30
C THR A 155 8.56 12.96 -22.76
N TYR A 156 9.43 13.73 -23.42
CA TYR A 156 9.90 13.51 -24.79
C TYR A 156 11.17 14.34 -25.08
N PRO A 157 12.05 13.91 -26.01
CA PRO A 157 13.23 14.70 -26.39
C PRO A 157 12.86 16.12 -26.83
N GLY A 158 13.50 17.13 -26.24
CA GLY A 158 13.22 18.54 -26.43
C GLY A 158 12.17 19.14 -25.49
N SER A 159 11.56 18.34 -24.62
CA SER A 159 10.63 18.85 -23.60
C SER A 159 11.36 19.72 -22.58
N SER A 160 10.76 20.87 -22.23
CA SER A 160 11.21 21.68 -21.10
C SER A 160 10.61 21.22 -19.76
N PHE A 161 9.68 20.27 -19.77
CA PHE A 161 9.11 19.71 -18.55
C PHE A 161 10.16 18.90 -17.79
N ASN A 162 10.22 19.06 -16.47
CA ASN A 162 11.24 18.47 -15.60
C ASN A 162 12.64 19.08 -15.73
N TYR A 163 12.80 20.20 -16.44
CA TYR A 163 14.07 20.92 -16.58
C TYR A 163 13.91 22.41 -16.24
N VAL A 164 15.02 23.06 -15.86
CA VAL A 164 15.07 24.51 -15.59
C VAL A 164 14.74 25.39 -16.81
N GLY A 165 14.65 24.79 -18.01
CA GLY A 165 14.23 25.44 -19.24
C GLY A 165 15.34 26.24 -19.94
N GLY A 166 14.94 27.02 -20.95
CA GLY A 166 15.87 27.75 -21.80
C GLY A 166 16.67 26.80 -22.70
N GLU A 167 17.97 26.72 -22.48
CA GLU A 167 18.85 25.79 -23.23
C GLU A 167 18.87 24.37 -22.63
N PHE A 168 18.35 24.20 -21.42
CA PHE A 168 18.28 22.93 -20.72
C PHE A 168 16.92 22.29 -20.94
N VAL A 169 16.89 21.25 -21.76
CA VAL A 169 15.68 20.49 -22.12
C VAL A 169 16.02 19.01 -22.14
N GLN A 170 14.98 18.18 -22.06
CA GLN A 170 15.13 16.73 -22.06
C GLN A 170 15.86 16.24 -23.30
N THR A 171 16.84 15.34 -23.09
CA THR A 171 17.53 14.62 -24.17
C THR A 171 16.77 13.32 -24.49
N SER A 172 17.48 12.26 -24.90
CA SER A 172 16.94 10.90 -24.92
C SER A 172 17.10 10.18 -23.57
N ALA A 173 17.40 10.90 -22.48
CA ALA A 173 17.53 10.32 -21.14
C ALA A 173 16.26 9.54 -20.77
N PRO A 174 16.40 8.28 -20.30
CA PRO A 174 15.28 7.45 -19.89
C PRO A 174 14.59 8.03 -18.65
N LEU A 175 13.32 7.67 -18.52
CA LEU A 175 12.43 8.22 -17.52
C LEU A 175 12.36 7.32 -16.30
N MET A 176 12.67 7.85 -15.12
CA MET A 176 12.67 7.09 -13.87
C MET A 176 11.93 7.87 -12.78
N ASN A 177 11.30 7.20 -11.84
CA ASN A 177 10.83 7.87 -10.63
C ASN A 177 11.83 7.59 -9.50
N SER A 178 12.72 8.53 -9.18
CA SER A 178 13.79 8.30 -8.20
C SER A 178 13.33 8.40 -6.74
N GLU A 179 12.05 8.72 -6.51
CA GLU A 179 11.42 8.71 -5.19
C GLU A 179 9.87 8.76 -5.32
N TYR A 180 9.15 7.87 -4.67
CA TYR A 180 7.71 8.01 -4.47
C TYR A 180 7.23 7.41 -3.15
N GLY A 181 6.14 7.97 -2.62
CA GLY A 181 5.46 7.44 -1.45
C GLY A 181 4.05 8.00 -1.27
N GLY A 182 3.23 7.32 -0.47
CA GLY A 182 1.94 7.85 -0.01
C GLY A 182 2.03 8.66 1.28
N ILE A 183 3.16 8.57 1.98
CA ILE A 183 3.40 9.23 3.27
C ILE A 183 4.76 9.92 3.14
N ALA A 184 4.82 11.21 3.45
CA ALA A 184 6.05 12.00 3.44
C ALA A 184 6.52 12.34 4.85
N ALA A 185 7.67 12.99 4.94
CA ALA A 185 8.19 13.58 6.16
C ALA A 185 7.11 14.26 6.99
N ARG A 186 6.95 13.82 8.23
CA ARG A 186 6.01 14.40 9.20
C ARG A 186 4.55 14.32 8.75
N MET A 187 4.14 13.36 7.92
CA MET A 187 2.71 13.10 7.63
C MET A 187 2.03 12.17 8.66
N GLY A 188 2.77 11.76 9.70
CA GLY A 188 2.28 10.84 10.72
C GLY A 188 2.58 9.39 10.39
N ASP A 189 1.85 8.50 11.06
CA ASP A 189 2.05 7.05 11.04
C ASP A 189 0.77 6.38 10.52
N GLN A 190 0.86 5.80 9.32
CA GLN A 190 -0.27 5.30 8.55
C GLN A 190 0.11 4.03 7.80
N ASP A 191 -0.90 3.25 7.41
CA ASP A 191 -0.73 2.10 6.52
C ASP A 191 -0.13 2.48 5.15
N ILE A 192 0.98 1.84 4.77
CA ILE A 192 1.57 2.00 3.43
C ILE A 192 1.11 0.93 2.43
N SER A 193 0.60 -0.21 2.91
CA SER A 193 0.35 -1.38 2.06
C SER A 193 -0.67 -1.08 0.94
N TRP A 194 -1.63 -0.19 1.20
CA TRP A 194 -2.58 0.26 0.18
C TRP A 194 -1.96 1.19 -0.86
N CYS A 195 -1.24 2.23 -0.43
CA CYS A 195 -0.68 3.23 -1.33
C CYS A 195 0.47 2.68 -2.17
N PHE A 196 1.36 1.90 -1.57
CA PHE A 196 2.44 1.22 -2.28
C PHE A 196 1.91 0.39 -3.46
N LYS A 197 0.84 -0.38 -3.24
CA LYS A 197 0.25 -1.24 -4.28
C LYS A 197 -0.31 -0.46 -5.47
N TYR A 198 -1.16 0.55 -5.24
CA TYR A 198 -1.76 1.28 -6.36
C TYR A 198 -0.76 2.21 -7.05
N GLN A 199 0.17 2.82 -6.31
CA GLN A 199 1.23 3.66 -6.89
C GLN A 199 2.16 2.85 -7.77
N THR A 200 2.61 1.68 -7.28
CA THR A 200 3.42 0.75 -8.07
C THR A 200 2.66 0.34 -9.32
N THR A 201 1.40 -0.09 -9.21
CA THR A 201 0.59 -0.48 -10.37
C THR A 201 0.49 0.64 -11.41
N GLU A 202 0.29 1.88 -10.97
CA GLU A 202 0.25 3.07 -11.83
C GLU A 202 1.58 3.35 -12.52
N LEU A 203 2.72 3.15 -11.85
CA LEU A 203 4.04 3.27 -12.48
C LEU A 203 4.29 2.13 -13.49
N ARG A 204 3.92 0.90 -13.14
CA ARG A 204 4.13 -0.31 -13.97
C ARG A 204 3.31 -0.35 -15.24
N ARG A 205 2.24 0.44 -15.37
CA ARG A 205 1.42 0.49 -16.60
C ARG A 205 2.07 1.29 -17.73
N HIS A 206 3.15 2.04 -17.47
CA HIS A 206 3.76 2.93 -18.44
C HIS A 206 5.07 2.39 -18.99
N ASP A 207 5.11 2.13 -20.29
CA ASP A 207 6.30 1.65 -21.00
C ASP A 207 7.50 2.60 -20.89
N LYS A 208 7.22 3.92 -20.81
CA LYS A 208 8.27 4.95 -20.73
C LYS A 208 9.05 4.92 -19.41
N ILE A 209 8.47 4.40 -18.33
CA ILE A 209 9.08 4.42 -16.98
C ILE A 209 10.00 3.21 -16.84
N CYS A 210 11.31 3.46 -16.79
CA CYS A 210 12.34 2.41 -16.76
C CYS A 210 12.71 1.92 -15.36
N GLY A 211 12.25 2.59 -14.30
CA GLY A 211 12.55 2.24 -12.92
C GLY A 211 11.84 3.16 -11.93
N TYR A 212 11.81 2.75 -10.67
CA TYR A 212 11.24 3.54 -9.58
C TYR A 212 11.89 3.21 -8.24
N VAL A 213 11.83 4.15 -7.28
CA VAL A 213 12.34 3.99 -5.90
C VAL A 213 11.23 4.34 -4.92
N TYR A 214 10.76 3.35 -4.18
CA TYR A 214 9.82 3.60 -3.08
C TYR A 214 10.59 4.12 -1.86
N THR A 215 10.05 5.14 -1.21
CA THR A 215 10.53 5.63 0.08
C THR A 215 9.65 5.01 1.20
N GLU A 216 10.17 4.13 2.06
CA GLU A 216 11.58 3.72 2.22
C GLU A 216 11.77 2.24 2.60
N LEU A 217 13.04 1.81 2.81
CA LEU A 217 13.34 0.43 3.18
C LEU A 217 12.87 0.10 4.61
N ASP A 218 13.21 0.97 5.55
CA ASP A 218 12.92 0.88 6.98
C ASP A 218 12.54 2.27 7.49
N ASP A 219 11.57 2.35 8.42
CA ASP A 219 11.18 3.63 9.01
C ASP A 219 12.38 4.38 9.60
N ILE A 220 12.37 5.71 9.54
CA ILE A 220 13.31 6.60 10.23
C ILE A 220 12.60 7.48 11.26
N GLU A 221 13.35 8.27 12.03
CA GLU A 221 12.83 8.95 13.23
C GLU A 221 11.63 9.89 12.98
N TRP A 222 11.45 10.39 11.76
CA TRP A 222 10.37 11.33 11.41
C TRP A 222 9.53 10.89 10.20
N GLU A 223 9.78 9.71 9.64
CA GLU A 223 9.09 9.10 8.48
C GLU A 223 8.78 7.63 8.79
N HIS A 224 7.50 7.28 8.75
CA HIS A 224 7.01 5.94 9.10
C HIS A 224 6.39 5.27 7.87
N ASN A 225 7.13 5.31 6.77
CA ASN A 225 6.71 4.83 5.45
C ASN A 225 7.60 3.68 4.92
N GLY A 226 8.38 3.05 5.80
CA GLY A 226 9.26 1.94 5.48
C GLY A 226 8.54 0.61 5.29
N PHE A 227 9.12 -0.29 4.49
CA PHE A 227 8.64 -1.69 4.37
C PHE A 227 8.73 -2.47 5.69
N VAL A 228 9.67 -2.09 6.56
CA VAL A 228 9.83 -2.59 7.93
C VAL A 228 9.90 -1.41 8.91
N ASN A 229 9.72 -1.70 10.19
CA ASN A 229 9.90 -0.70 11.25
C ASN A 229 11.38 -0.27 11.38
N TYR A 230 11.64 0.78 12.16
CA TYR A 230 12.99 1.31 12.43
C TYR A 230 13.99 0.24 12.89
N ASP A 231 13.55 -0.71 13.72
CA ASP A 231 14.37 -1.82 14.22
C ASP A 231 14.40 -3.06 13.31
N ARG A 232 13.89 -2.92 12.08
CA ARG A 232 13.69 -3.96 11.05
C ARG A 232 12.65 -5.03 11.44
N SER A 233 11.83 -4.80 12.46
CA SER A 233 10.68 -5.67 12.72
C SER A 233 9.62 -5.56 11.60
N ALA A 234 8.94 -6.67 11.34
CA ALA A 234 8.12 -6.82 10.15
C ALA A 234 6.74 -6.17 10.27
N LYS A 235 6.29 -5.57 9.18
CA LYS A 235 4.92 -5.07 8.99
C LYS A 235 4.08 -6.08 8.20
N GLU A 236 2.78 -6.16 8.48
CA GLU A 236 1.83 -6.97 7.72
C GLU A 236 1.23 -6.16 6.57
N PHE A 237 1.28 -6.68 5.35
CA PHE A 237 0.72 -6.03 4.17
C PHE A 237 -0.66 -6.55 3.75
N GLY A 238 -1.09 -7.70 4.27
CA GLY A 238 -2.43 -8.25 4.02
C GLY A 238 -2.67 -8.82 2.61
N TYR A 239 -1.73 -8.73 1.67
CA TYR A 239 -1.94 -9.15 0.27
C TYR A 239 -2.33 -10.63 0.10
N ALA A 240 -1.76 -11.51 0.91
CA ALA A 240 -2.02 -12.95 0.87
C ALA A 240 -3.48 -13.33 1.16
N GLU A 241 -4.25 -12.44 1.80
CA GLU A 241 -5.69 -12.63 2.05
C GLU A 241 -6.50 -12.59 0.75
N PHE A 242 -6.04 -11.83 -0.24
CA PHE A 242 -6.70 -11.65 -1.52
C PHE A 242 -6.17 -12.60 -2.59
N VAL A 243 -4.86 -12.87 -2.55
CA VAL A 243 -4.20 -13.76 -3.51
C VAL A 243 -3.20 -14.62 -2.75
N PRO A 244 -3.45 -15.94 -2.60
CA PRO A 244 -2.54 -16.82 -1.88
C PRO A 244 -1.09 -16.71 -2.35
N ASP A 245 -0.18 -16.68 -1.36
CA ASP A 245 1.26 -16.49 -1.50
C ASP A 245 1.71 -15.13 -2.08
N MET A 246 0.81 -14.16 -2.24
CA MET A 246 1.19 -12.81 -2.64
C MET A 246 1.89 -12.06 -1.50
N SER A 247 2.97 -11.38 -1.85
CA SER A 247 3.82 -10.62 -0.93
C SER A 247 4.25 -9.28 -1.54
N VAL A 248 4.97 -8.47 -0.76
CA VAL A 248 5.63 -7.24 -1.25
C VAL A 248 6.55 -7.53 -2.44
N ALA A 249 7.19 -8.71 -2.46
CA ALA A 249 8.08 -9.11 -3.54
C ALA A 249 7.36 -9.26 -4.89
N ASP A 250 6.07 -9.61 -4.93
CA ASP A 250 5.31 -9.67 -6.19
C ASP A 250 5.14 -8.27 -6.83
N LEU A 251 5.06 -7.22 -6.00
CA LEU A 251 4.95 -5.83 -6.48
C LEU A 251 6.30 -5.26 -6.94
N ASN A 252 7.40 -5.72 -6.32
CA ASN A 252 8.77 -5.36 -6.70
C ASN A 252 9.37 -6.27 -7.78
N ALA A 253 8.68 -7.34 -8.19
CA ALA A 253 9.18 -8.30 -9.15
C ALA A 253 9.48 -7.66 -10.52
N ALA A 254 10.48 -8.23 -11.20
CA ALA A 254 10.86 -7.79 -12.55
C ALA A 254 9.70 -7.92 -13.57
N ASP A 255 8.82 -8.90 -13.35
CA ASP A 255 7.61 -9.10 -14.14
C ASP A 255 6.40 -8.71 -13.31
N PHE A 256 5.41 -8.09 -13.95
CA PHE A 256 4.24 -7.56 -13.27
C PHE A 256 3.00 -7.76 -14.12
N VAL A 257 1.89 -8.14 -13.48
CA VAL A 257 0.56 -8.18 -14.11
C VAL A 257 -0.36 -7.22 -13.38
N GLY A 258 -1.19 -6.50 -14.13
CA GLY A 258 -2.11 -5.52 -13.55
C GLY A 258 -3.35 -5.29 -14.40
N LEU A 259 -4.34 -4.68 -13.77
CA LEU A 259 -5.53 -4.15 -14.43
C LEU A 259 -5.46 -2.63 -14.37
N ASP A 260 -5.76 -1.96 -15.49
CA ASP A 260 -5.91 -0.51 -15.53
C ASP A 260 -7.26 -0.11 -14.89
N ALA A 261 -7.28 -0.09 -13.56
CA ALA A 261 -8.46 0.20 -12.75
C ALA A 261 -8.07 0.79 -11.38
N PRO A 262 -8.98 1.51 -10.71
CA PRO A 262 -8.80 1.89 -9.32
C PRO A 262 -8.51 0.68 -8.42
N PRO A 263 -7.77 0.86 -7.30
CA PRO A 263 -7.50 -0.23 -6.37
C PRO A 263 -8.79 -0.82 -5.77
N CYS A 264 -9.81 0.03 -5.60
CA CYS A 264 -11.20 -0.35 -5.37
C CYS A 264 -12.14 0.60 -6.12
N GLN A 265 -13.24 0.08 -6.64
CA GLN A 265 -14.35 0.87 -7.20
C GLN A 265 -15.69 0.30 -6.77
N THR A 266 -16.71 1.16 -6.72
CA THR A 266 -18.09 0.72 -6.42
C THR A 266 -18.84 0.45 -7.70
N LEU A 267 -19.44 -0.74 -7.81
CA LEU A 267 -20.35 -1.11 -8.90
C LEU A 267 -21.66 -1.66 -8.31
N SER A 268 -22.76 -1.54 -9.07
CA SER A 268 -24.06 -2.06 -8.62
C SER A 268 -24.10 -3.60 -8.65
N PRO A 269 -24.95 -4.24 -7.83
CA PRO A 269 -25.26 -5.67 -7.95
C PRO A 269 -25.60 -6.07 -9.39
N GLY A 270 -25.06 -7.21 -9.83
CA GLY A 270 -25.26 -7.74 -11.18
C GLY A 270 -24.56 -6.96 -12.30
N ALA A 271 -23.82 -5.88 -11.97
CA ALA A 271 -23.06 -5.13 -12.95
C ALA A 271 -21.90 -5.96 -13.53
N ARG A 272 -21.41 -5.51 -14.69
CA ARG A 272 -20.23 -6.09 -15.33
C ARG A 272 -19.00 -5.27 -14.97
N PHE A 273 -18.02 -5.90 -14.32
CA PHE A 273 -16.69 -5.33 -14.17
C PHE A 273 -15.94 -5.45 -15.50
N GLN A 274 -15.22 -4.39 -15.87
CA GLN A 274 -14.36 -4.39 -17.05
C GLN A 274 -13.13 -3.51 -16.80
N ALA A 275 -11.93 -4.03 -17.10
CA ALA A 275 -10.69 -3.26 -17.05
C ALA A 275 -9.66 -3.79 -18.08
N PRO A 276 -8.86 -2.91 -18.70
CA PRO A 276 -7.71 -3.31 -19.52
C PRO A 276 -6.72 -4.12 -18.69
N LEU A 277 -6.31 -5.27 -19.21
CA LEU A 277 -5.28 -6.12 -18.64
C LEU A 277 -3.93 -5.77 -19.28
N PHE A 278 -2.88 -5.67 -18.47
CA PHE A 278 -1.53 -5.45 -18.99
C PHE A 278 -0.50 -6.34 -18.27
N VAL A 279 0.61 -6.60 -18.97
CA VAL A 279 1.78 -7.29 -18.43
C VAL A 279 3.01 -6.41 -18.67
N SER A 280 3.72 -6.04 -17.61
CA SER A 280 5.01 -5.35 -17.70
C SER A 280 6.14 -6.35 -17.47
N HIS A 281 7.00 -6.54 -18.46
CA HIS A 281 7.98 -7.64 -18.49
C HIS A 281 9.41 -7.10 -18.57
N TRP A 282 10.14 -7.09 -17.44
CA TRP A 282 11.57 -6.71 -17.39
C TRP A 282 12.50 -7.86 -17.00
N GLY A 283 11.95 -9.03 -16.67
CA GLY A 283 12.72 -10.22 -16.29
C GLY A 283 13.39 -10.95 -17.47
N PRO A 284 13.93 -12.15 -17.20
CA PRO A 284 14.36 -13.09 -18.24
C PRO A 284 13.18 -13.54 -19.09
N GLU A 285 13.46 -13.87 -20.36
CA GLU A 285 12.47 -14.30 -21.35
C GLU A 285 11.49 -15.35 -20.80
N MET A 286 10.20 -15.11 -20.99
CA MET A 286 9.13 -15.90 -20.34
C MET A 286 8.49 -16.96 -21.27
N GLY A 287 8.68 -16.83 -22.59
CA GLY A 287 8.04 -17.72 -23.57
C GLY A 287 6.52 -17.61 -23.59
N ALA A 288 5.84 -18.67 -24.06
CA ALA A 288 4.37 -18.72 -24.07
C ALA A 288 3.84 -18.63 -22.64
N SER A 289 3.02 -17.62 -22.35
CA SER A 289 2.64 -17.28 -20.98
C SER A 289 1.14 -17.08 -20.88
N THR A 290 0.60 -17.10 -19.66
CA THR A 290 -0.83 -16.98 -19.42
C THR A 290 -1.08 -16.16 -18.16
N VAL A 291 -2.05 -15.25 -18.24
CA VAL A 291 -2.61 -14.63 -17.05
C VAL A 291 -3.79 -15.47 -16.60
N ARG A 292 -3.66 -16.14 -15.47
CA ARG A 292 -4.80 -16.77 -14.79
C ARG A 292 -5.49 -15.72 -13.94
N TRP A 293 -6.81 -15.75 -13.87
CA TRP A 293 -7.58 -14.82 -13.06
C TRP A 293 -8.74 -15.54 -12.34
N GLN A 294 -9.11 -15.00 -11.19
CA GLN A 294 -10.20 -15.51 -10.35
C GLN A 294 -10.96 -14.34 -9.74
N VAL A 295 -12.28 -14.47 -9.65
CA VAL A 295 -13.14 -13.52 -8.94
C VAL A 295 -13.65 -14.21 -7.69
N ASP A 296 -13.15 -13.77 -6.54
CA ASP A 296 -13.67 -14.17 -5.24
C ASP A 296 -14.62 -13.11 -4.70
N PHE A 297 -15.62 -13.54 -3.94
CA PHE A 297 -16.65 -12.66 -3.40
C PHE A 297 -16.92 -12.96 -1.94
N VAL A 298 -16.98 -11.90 -1.14
CA VAL A 298 -17.42 -11.90 0.25
C VAL A 298 -18.79 -11.25 0.31
N ASP A 299 -19.82 -12.01 0.66
CA ASP A 299 -21.18 -11.49 0.73
C ASP A 299 -21.42 -10.59 1.96
N ARG A 300 -22.60 -9.96 2.05
CA ARG A 300 -23.01 -9.13 3.20
C ARG A 300 -23.04 -9.86 4.55
N PHE A 301 -22.90 -11.18 4.56
CA PHE A 301 -22.79 -12.00 5.76
C PHE A 301 -21.34 -12.39 6.04
N GLY A 302 -20.36 -12.09 5.18
CA GLY A 302 -18.97 -12.51 5.36
C GLY A 302 -18.67 -13.90 4.80
N HIS A 303 -19.60 -14.53 4.07
CA HIS A 303 -19.30 -15.82 3.41
C HIS A 303 -18.49 -15.58 2.15
N LYS A 304 -17.37 -16.30 2.06
CA LYS A 304 -16.45 -16.25 0.93
C LYS A 304 -16.80 -17.34 -0.08
N ARG A 305 -16.77 -17.01 -1.37
CA ARG A 305 -16.90 -17.98 -2.47
C ARG A 305 -16.19 -17.49 -3.72
N THR A 306 -15.66 -18.42 -4.50
CA THR A 306 -15.23 -18.13 -5.87
C THR A 306 -16.45 -18.05 -6.79
N VAL A 307 -16.57 -16.95 -7.51
CA VAL A 307 -17.68 -16.67 -8.45
C VAL A 307 -17.36 -17.24 -9.82
N THR A 308 -16.17 -16.93 -10.33
CA THR A 308 -15.72 -17.33 -11.66
C THR A 308 -14.20 -17.28 -11.75
N SER A 309 -13.62 -17.96 -12.73
CA SER A 309 -12.20 -17.95 -13.02
C SER A 309 -11.94 -18.20 -14.50
N GLY A 310 -10.74 -17.88 -14.97
CA GLY A 310 -10.36 -18.13 -16.34
C GLY A 310 -8.89 -17.81 -16.61
N GLU A 311 -8.54 -17.89 -17.88
CA GLU A 311 -7.17 -17.75 -18.36
C GLU A 311 -7.14 -16.89 -19.63
N THR A 312 -6.14 -16.02 -19.73
CA THR A 312 -5.88 -15.18 -20.90
C THR A 312 -4.46 -15.46 -21.38
N PRO A 313 -4.28 -16.09 -22.56
CA PRO A 313 -2.97 -16.25 -23.16
C PRO A 313 -2.33 -14.89 -23.45
N VAL A 314 -1.04 -14.74 -23.13
CA VAL A 314 -0.28 -13.51 -23.37
C VAL A 314 1.07 -13.81 -24.00
N SER A 315 1.62 -12.84 -24.72
CA SER A 315 2.95 -12.91 -25.33
C SER A 315 3.69 -11.60 -25.07
N PRO A 316 4.06 -11.33 -23.80
CA PRO A 316 4.63 -10.05 -23.43
C PRO A 316 6.03 -9.89 -24.02
N ALA A 317 6.26 -8.76 -24.68
CA ALA A 317 7.59 -8.42 -25.17
C ALA A 317 8.50 -8.06 -23.98
N ARG A 318 9.72 -8.57 -24.00
CA ARG A 318 10.72 -8.22 -22.99
C ARG A 318 11.04 -6.74 -23.11
N PHE A 319 11.18 -6.10 -21.97
CA PHE A 319 11.42 -4.67 -21.84
C PHE A 319 10.27 -3.81 -22.33
N HIS A 320 9.05 -4.30 -22.16
CA HIS A 320 7.85 -3.59 -22.54
C HIS A 320 6.66 -3.81 -21.60
N VAL A 321 5.71 -2.89 -21.65
CA VAL A 321 4.32 -3.07 -21.19
C VAL A 321 3.47 -3.55 -22.35
N THR A 322 2.95 -4.76 -22.24
CA THR A 322 2.09 -5.38 -23.24
C THR A 322 0.63 -5.31 -22.80
N GLU A 323 -0.22 -4.68 -23.61
CA GLU A 323 -1.67 -4.75 -23.45
C GLU A 323 -2.18 -6.15 -23.80
N ALA A 324 -3.02 -6.70 -22.92
CA ALA A 324 -3.52 -8.08 -22.98
C ALA A 324 -5.07 -8.11 -23.06
N GLY A 325 -5.65 -7.14 -23.76
CA GLY A 325 -7.10 -7.02 -23.93
C GLY A 325 -7.81 -6.51 -22.68
N ASN A 326 -9.12 -6.79 -22.58
CA ASN A 326 -9.93 -6.41 -21.43
C ASN A 326 -10.39 -7.66 -20.67
N LEU A 327 -10.19 -7.67 -19.35
CA LEU A 327 -10.86 -8.62 -18.48
C LEU A 327 -12.29 -8.13 -18.24
N SER A 328 -13.28 -8.99 -18.47
CA SER A 328 -14.69 -8.67 -18.26
C SER A 328 -15.42 -9.81 -17.57
N VAL A 329 -16.04 -9.51 -16.43
CA VAL A 329 -16.72 -10.50 -15.58
C VAL A 329 -18.03 -9.93 -15.05
N GLU A 330 -19.05 -10.78 -14.92
CA GLU A 330 -20.29 -10.42 -14.25
C GLU A 330 -20.13 -10.56 -12.75
N LEU A 331 -20.55 -9.55 -12.01
CA LEU A 331 -20.51 -9.53 -10.56
C LEU A 331 -21.77 -10.16 -9.98
N PRO A 332 -21.72 -10.73 -8.76
CA PRO A 332 -22.91 -11.23 -8.08
C PRO A 332 -24.00 -10.17 -7.97
N ASP A 333 -25.26 -10.60 -8.06
CA ASP A 333 -26.45 -9.76 -7.87
C ASP A 333 -26.80 -9.61 -6.37
N GLU A 334 -25.81 -9.25 -5.56
CA GLU A 334 -25.99 -8.91 -4.15
C GLU A 334 -24.85 -8.02 -3.64
N ASN A 335 -25.09 -7.31 -2.53
CA ASN A 335 -24.05 -6.49 -1.90
C ASN A 335 -22.93 -7.36 -1.33
N GLY A 336 -21.68 -6.88 -1.46
CA GLY A 336 -20.50 -7.53 -0.92
C GLY A 336 -19.21 -6.94 -1.49
N LEU A 337 -18.11 -7.66 -1.32
CA LEU A 337 -16.80 -7.26 -1.83
C LEU A 337 -16.27 -8.33 -2.79
N ALA A 338 -16.05 -7.96 -4.05
CA ALA A 338 -15.37 -8.80 -5.00
C ALA A 338 -13.85 -8.51 -5.04
N THR A 339 -13.06 -9.54 -5.23
CA THR A 339 -11.61 -9.47 -5.48
C THR A 339 -11.33 -10.13 -6.81
N VAL A 340 -10.76 -9.37 -7.75
CA VAL A 340 -10.30 -9.88 -9.05
C VAL A 340 -8.81 -10.16 -8.93
N ALA A 341 -8.47 -11.41 -8.63
CA ALA A 341 -7.11 -11.89 -8.44
C ALA A 341 -6.47 -12.30 -9.77
N LEU A 342 -5.15 -12.08 -9.90
CA LEU A 342 -4.36 -12.30 -11.10
C LEU A 342 -3.07 -13.07 -10.76
N TRP A 343 -2.70 -14.01 -11.62
CA TRP A 343 -1.41 -14.71 -11.61
C TRP A 343 -0.82 -14.68 -13.01
N LEU A 344 0.38 -14.12 -13.16
CA LEU A 344 1.18 -14.29 -14.37
C LEU A 344 1.93 -15.61 -14.30
N VAL A 345 1.71 -16.48 -15.27
CA VAL A 345 2.30 -17.82 -15.34
C VAL A 345 3.12 -17.97 -16.62
N ASP A 346 4.37 -18.40 -16.48
CA ASP A 346 5.26 -18.65 -17.61
C ASP A 346 5.00 -20.00 -18.29
N GLY A 347 5.72 -20.26 -19.39
CA GLY A 347 5.56 -21.50 -20.17
C GLY A 347 5.99 -22.78 -19.44
N GLU A 348 6.65 -22.65 -18.30
CA GLU A 348 7.02 -23.76 -17.42
C GLU A 348 6.01 -23.96 -16.27
N GLY A 349 4.95 -23.15 -16.21
CA GLY A 349 3.92 -23.21 -15.17
C GLY A 349 4.30 -22.48 -13.88
N ARG A 350 5.40 -21.70 -13.87
CA ARG A 350 5.84 -20.94 -12.68
C ARG A 350 5.06 -19.64 -12.57
N VAL A 351 4.62 -19.30 -11.36
CA VAL A 351 4.02 -17.99 -11.08
C VAL A 351 5.14 -16.96 -11.00
N ARG A 352 5.09 -15.96 -11.88
CA ARG A 352 6.07 -14.88 -11.98
C ARG A 352 5.69 -13.65 -11.16
N CYS A 353 4.39 -13.40 -11.03
CA CYS A 353 3.83 -12.28 -10.26
C CYS A 353 2.37 -12.55 -9.94
N ARG A 354 1.90 -11.97 -8.83
CA ARG A 354 0.51 -11.93 -8.38
C ARG A 354 0.06 -10.48 -8.20
N ASN A 355 -1.20 -10.20 -8.50
CA ASN A 355 -1.81 -8.92 -8.21
C ASN A 355 -3.34 -9.06 -8.09
N TYR A 356 -4.03 -8.02 -7.66
CA TYR A 356 -5.48 -8.00 -7.59
C TYR A 356 -6.05 -6.59 -7.72
N VAL A 357 -7.35 -6.46 -7.94
CA VAL A 357 -8.13 -5.24 -7.65
C VAL A 357 -9.40 -5.63 -6.90
N ASN A 358 -9.94 -4.71 -6.12
CA ASN A 358 -11.20 -4.92 -5.42
C ASN A 358 -12.36 -4.19 -6.12
N VAL A 359 -13.57 -4.70 -5.92
CA VAL A 359 -14.80 -4.05 -6.34
C VAL A 359 -15.79 -4.14 -5.19
N GLU A 360 -16.17 -3.01 -4.63
CA GLU A 360 -17.30 -2.93 -3.73
C GLU A 360 -18.58 -3.09 -4.57
N VAL A 361 -19.31 -4.18 -4.36
CA VAL A 361 -20.62 -4.39 -4.97
C VAL A 361 -21.66 -3.83 -4.03
N HIS A 362 -22.25 -2.69 -4.39
CA HIS A 362 -23.17 -1.96 -3.51
C HIS A 362 -24.34 -1.36 -4.28
N GLY A 363 -25.56 -1.75 -3.87
CA GLY A 363 -26.82 -1.19 -4.32
C GLY A 363 -27.56 -0.53 -3.16
N GLU A 364 -28.81 -0.93 -2.93
CA GLU A 364 -29.57 -0.47 -1.76
C GLU A 364 -29.01 -1.06 -0.45
N PRO A 365 -29.08 -0.33 0.67
CA PRO A 365 -28.72 -0.86 1.97
C PRO A 365 -29.51 -2.13 2.30
N SER A 366 -28.85 -3.11 2.95
CA SER A 366 -29.54 -4.31 3.40
C SER A 366 -30.64 -3.96 4.41
N PRO A 367 -31.82 -4.61 4.34
CA PRO A 367 -32.90 -4.30 5.25
C PRO A 367 -32.52 -4.66 6.69
N VAL A 368 -33.06 -3.88 7.64
CA VAL A 368 -32.90 -4.10 9.09
C VAL A 368 -33.34 -5.51 9.47
N THR A 369 -34.47 -5.96 8.93
CA THR A 369 -35.00 -7.31 9.14
C THR A 369 -35.13 -8.00 7.79
N GLU A 370 -34.46 -9.13 7.61
CA GLU A 370 -34.43 -9.91 6.37
C GLU A 370 -34.81 -11.36 6.65
N ALA A 371 -35.77 -11.91 5.91
CA ALA A 371 -36.00 -13.35 5.88
C ALA A 371 -34.96 -14.00 4.97
N THR A 372 -34.22 -14.99 5.49
CA THR A 372 -33.32 -15.84 4.70
C THR A 372 -34.03 -17.19 4.42
N PRO A 373 -33.49 -18.06 3.56
CA PRO A 373 -34.11 -19.36 3.28
C PRO A 373 -34.34 -20.24 4.52
N ALA A 374 -33.56 -20.06 5.59
CA ALA A 374 -33.60 -20.90 6.79
C ALA A 374 -33.69 -20.13 8.11
N SER A 375 -33.63 -18.81 8.10
CA SER A 375 -33.55 -17.98 9.32
C SER A 375 -34.03 -16.55 9.09
N TRP A 376 -33.87 -15.71 10.10
CA TRP A 376 -34.01 -14.26 9.97
C TRP A 376 -32.70 -13.58 10.33
N ALA A 377 -32.34 -12.53 9.60
CA ALA A 377 -31.28 -11.62 9.98
C ALA A 377 -31.89 -10.32 10.52
N VAL A 378 -31.46 -9.91 11.71
CA VAL A 378 -31.80 -8.62 12.33
C VAL A 378 -30.51 -7.82 12.47
N ARG A 379 -30.46 -6.65 11.86
CA ARG A 379 -29.25 -5.81 11.73
C ARG A 379 -29.42 -4.50 12.47
N PHE A 380 -28.33 -4.01 13.01
CA PHE A 380 -28.21 -2.69 13.62
C PHE A 380 -26.79 -2.19 13.37
N ARG A 381 -26.59 -0.88 13.33
CA ARG A 381 -25.25 -0.33 13.12
C ARG A 381 -24.44 -0.41 14.42
N PRO A 382 -23.10 -0.55 14.36
CA PRO A 382 -22.28 -0.54 15.56
C PRO A 382 -22.50 0.67 16.47
N GLY A 383 -22.82 1.85 15.93
CA GLY A 383 -23.12 3.05 16.70
C GLY A 383 -24.55 3.12 17.29
N ASP A 384 -25.45 2.19 16.96
CA ASP A 384 -26.86 2.17 17.38
C ASP A 384 -27.13 1.56 18.76
N PHE A 385 -26.11 1.46 19.60
CA PHE A 385 -26.28 1.02 20.98
C PHE A 385 -27.21 1.98 21.76
N VAL A 386 -28.03 1.40 22.64
CA VAL A 386 -28.98 2.13 23.50
C VAL A 386 -28.39 2.49 24.86
N ALA A 387 -27.30 1.84 25.27
CA ALA A 387 -26.54 2.16 26.46
C ALA A 387 -25.05 1.84 26.26
N SER A 388 -24.21 2.53 27.03
CA SER A 388 -22.75 2.37 27.01
C SER A 388 -22.22 2.65 28.41
N SER A 389 -21.18 1.92 28.85
CA SER A 389 -20.45 2.26 30.07
C SER A 389 -19.43 3.38 29.87
N TRP A 390 -19.05 3.65 28.62
CA TRP A 390 -18.20 4.79 28.29
C TRP A 390 -19.04 6.05 28.22
N ASP A 391 -18.57 7.13 28.86
CA ASP A 391 -19.25 8.42 28.85
C ASP A 391 -19.30 9.04 27.44
N HIS A 392 -18.20 8.91 26.69
CA HIS A 392 -18.02 9.53 25.37
C HIS A 392 -17.30 8.60 24.38
N PRO A 393 -17.90 7.45 23.99
CA PRO A 393 -17.35 6.63 22.92
C PRO A 393 -17.31 7.46 21.62
N TRP A 394 -16.27 7.26 20.82
CA TRP A 394 -16.22 7.85 19.49
C TRP A 394 -17.18 7.06 18.59
N VAL A 395 -18.09 7.76 17.91
CA VAL A 395 -19.03 7.17 16.96
C VAL A 395 -18.92 7.94 15.65
N HIS A 396 -18.65 7.25 14.55
CA HIS A 396 -18.58 7.86 13.23
C HIS A 396 -19.94 8.50 12.87
N PRO A 397 -20.01 9.62 12.12
CA PRO A 397 -21.30 10.23 11.74
C PRO A 397 -22.28 9.31 11.00
N THR A 398 -21.78 8.34 10.21
CA THR A 398 -22.64 7.31 9.57
C THR A 398 -23.16 6.26 10.57
N ARG A 399 -22.55 6.22 11.77
CA ARG A 399 -22.80 5.26 12.86
C ARG A 399 -22.41 3.83 12.53
N GLU A 400 -21.78 3.59 11.38
CA GLU A 400 -21.30 2.27 10.93
C GLU A 400 -20.02 1.82 11.64
N LYS A 401 -19.39 2.71 12.40
CA LYS A 401 -18.21 2.42 13.21
C LYS A 401 -18.26 3.18 14.52
N PHE A 402 -17.79 2.56 15.59
CA PHE A 402 -17.52 3.22 16.85
C PHE A 402 -16.26 2.64 17.47
N SER A 403 -15.66 3.36 18.42
CA SER A 403 -14.55 2.88 19.24
C SER A 403 -14.55 3.60 20.58
N ALA A 404 -13.90 3.01 21.58
CA ALA A 404 -13.75 3.63 22.89
C ALA A 404 -12.45 3.16 23.56
N PRO A 405 -11.76 4.04 24.30
CA PRO A 405 -10.56 3.67 25.03
C PRO A 405 -10.90 2.91 26.33
N GLY A 406 -10.06 1.95 26.68
CA GLY A 406 -10.18 1.18 27.93
C GLY A 406 -11.35 0.18 27.94
N ALA A 407 -11.46 -0.57 29.03
CA ALA A 407 -12.50 -1.59 29.19
C ALA A 407 -13.88 -0.97 29.40
N GLY A 408 -14.89 -1.54 28.75
CA GLY A 408 -16.28 -1.11 28.87
C GLY A 408 -17.22 -2.01 28.08
N TRP A 409 -18.46 -1.56 27.91
CA TRP A 409 -19.50 -2.28 27.19
C TRP A 409 -20.47 -1.33 26.50
N VAL A 410 -21.13 -1.85 25.48
CA VAL A 410 -22.31 -1.27 24.83
C VAL A 410 -23.44 -2.29 24.84
N GLU A 411 -24.68 -1.81 24.93
CA GLU A 411 -25.90 -2.64 24.86
C GLU A 411 -26.71 -2.21 23.64
N TYR A 412 -27.19 -3.17 22.87
CA TYR A 412 -28.06 -2.93 21.72
C TYR A 412 -29.50 -3.31 22.10
N ALA A 413 -30.48 -2.78 21.37
CA ALA A 413 -31.85 -3.23 21.49
C ALA A 413 -32.38 -3.60 20.11
N ALA A 414 -32.99 -4.78 20.01
CA ALA A 414 -33.57 -5.29 18.79
C ALA A 414 -34.99 -5.81 19.04
N SER A 415 -35.71 -6.08 17.95
CA SER A 415 -37.03 -6.70 17.98
C SER A 415 -36.98 -8.03 17.26
N LEU A 416 -37.72 -9.03 17.77
CA LEU A 416 -37.93 -10.25 17.01
C LEU A 416 -38.67 -9.93 15.70
N PRO A 417 -38.34 -10.62 14.60
CA PRO A 417 -39.06 -10.44 13.33
C PRO A 417 -40.57 -10.71 13.47
N PRO A 418 -41.41 -10.09 12.64
CA PRO A 418 -42.85 -10.32 12.67
C PRO A 418 -43.20 -11.81 12.55
N GLY A 419 -44.03 -12.31 13.46
CA GLY A 419 -44.49 -13.71 13.47
C GLY A 419 -43.50 -14.71 14.08
N VAL A 420 -42.33 -14.27 14.57
CA VAL A 420 -41.40 -15.12 15.32
C VAL A 420 -41.76 -15.09 16.80
N GLU A 421 -42.38 -16.18 17.27
CA GLU A 421 -42.67 -16.39 18.68
C GLU A 421 -41.39 -16.79 19.45
N PRO A 422 -41.12 -16.23 20.65
CA PRO A 422 -39.94 -16.60 21.44
C PRO A 422 -39.77 -18.11 21.64
N ALA A 423 -40.87 -18.84 21.84
CA ALA A 423 -40.85 -20.28 22.05
C ALA A 423 -40.41 -21.09 20.82
N SER A 424 -40.49 -20.52 19.61
CA SER A 424 -40.16 -21.21 18.36
C SER A 424 -38.69 -21.05 17.93
N LEU A 425 -37.89 -20.23 18.64
CA LEU A 425 -36.50 -19.91 18.29
C LEU A 425 -35.57 -21.13 18.35
N GLN A 426 -35.34 -21.85 17.27
CA GLN A 426 -34.50 -23.06 17.27
C GLN A 426 -33.00 -22.79 17.47
N SER A 427 -32.53 -21.63 17.03
CA SER A 427 -31.15 -21.16 17.18
C SER A 427 -31.13 -19.64 17.31
N LEU A 428 -30.03 -19.11 17.85
CA LEU A 428 -29.74 -17.68 17.90
C LEU A 428 -28.24 -17.48 17.79
N SER A 429 -27.81 -16.59 16.90
CA SER A 429 -26.41 -16.24 16.73
C SER A 429 -26.23 -14.74 16.55
N LEU A 430 -25.12 -14.20 17.05
CA LEU A 430 -24.68 -12.84 16.79
C LEU A 430 -23.43 -12.89 15.92
N ARG A 431 -23.47 -12.17 14.80
CA ARG A 431 -22.34 -11.92 13.91
C ARG A 431 -21.97 -10.44 13.95
N PHE A 432 -20.69 -10.13 14.11
CA PHE A 432 -20.18 -8.76 14.10
C PHE A 432 -18.72 -8.72 13.70
N GLU A 433 -18.22 -7.55 13.31
CA GLU A 433 -16.80 -7.29 13.11
C GLU A 433 -16.28 -6.43 14.27
N ALA A 434 -15.16 -6.81 14.88
CA ALA A 434 -14.54 -6.04 15.96
C ALA A 434 -13.01 -6.17 15.99
N GLY A 435 -12.32 -5.12 16.41
CA GLY A 435 -10.87 -5.08 16.63
C GLY A 435 -10.54 -4.50 18.00
N ALA A 436 -9.32 -4.77 18.49
CA ALA A 436 -8.86 -4.39 19.81
C ALA A 436 -8.22 -2.99 19.82
N ARG A 437 -9.01 -1.95 19.52
CA ARG A 437 -8.54 -0.57 19.27
C ARG A 437 -7.44 -0.10 20.25
N ALA A 438 -6.26 0.17 19.72
CA ALA A 438 -5.08 0.62 20.47
C ALA A 438 -4.97 2.15 20.54
N GLY A 439 -5.52 2.85 19.54
CA GLY A 439 -5.43 4.30 19.46
C GLY A 439 -3.98 4.77 19.46
N HIS A 440 -3.66 5.76 20.30
CA HIS A 440 -2.30 6.32 20.36
C HIS A 440 -1.23 5.33 20.85
N ALA A 441 -1.61 4.21 21.46
CA ALA A 441 -0.64 3.21 21.91
C ALA A 441 0.09 2.51 20.75
N LYS A 442 -0.45 2.59 19.52
CA LYS A 442 0.15 2.02 18.31
C LYS A 442 1.06 3.01 17.56
N ILE A 443 1.04 4.29 17.91
CA ILE A 443 1.76 5.33 17.17
C ILE A 443 3.21 5.34 17.66
N ASP A 444 4.16 5.09 16.75
CA ASP A 444 5.59 5.08 17.07
C ASP A 444 6.15 6.47 17.41
N TRP A 445 5.48 7.51 16.94
CA TRP A 445 5.83 8.90 17.20
C TRP A 445 4.78 9.68 18.00
N PRO A 446 4.61 9.40 19.31
CA PRO A 446 3.52 9.97 20.12
C PRO A 446 3.61 11.50 20.29
N SER A 447 4.76 12.12 20.01
CA SER A 447 4.90 13.59 20.00
C SER A 447 4.34 14.27 18.74
N VAL A 448 4.06 13.52 17.68
CA VAL A 448 3.50 14.03 16.42
C VAL A 448 2.26 13.21 16.05
N ILE A 449 1.15 13.57 16.66
CA ILE A 449 -0.16 13.00 16.34
C ILE A 449 -0.80 13.89 15.27
N GLN A 450 -1.01 13.34 14.08
CA GLN A 450 -1.67 14.04 12.98
C GLN A 450 -2.97 13.34 12.61
N GLY A 451 -4.05 14.14 12.51
CA GLY A 451 -5.34 13.70 11.98
C GLY A 451 -5.71 12.25 12.28
N PHE A 452 -5.76 11.42 11.22
CA PHE A 452 -6.05 9.99 11.27
C PHE A 452 -4.76 9.17 11.17
N ASN A 453 -3.95 9.14 12.23
CA ASN A 453 -2.89 8.14 12.35
C ASN A 453 -3.55 6.77 12.63
N TYR A 454 -3.39 5.84 11.69
CA TYR A 454 -3.75 4.44 11.86
C TYR A 454 -2.57 3.58 11.38
N PRO A 455 -1.60 3.33 12.28
CA PRO A 455 -0.34 2.66 11.94
C PRO A 455 -0.59 1.28 11.34
N GLN A 456 0.26 0.88 10.40
CA GLN A 456 0.20 -0.45 9.80
C GLN A 456 0.32 -1.53 10.90
N THR A 457 -0.35 -2.65 10.70
CA THR A 457 -0.22 -3.82 11.58
C THR A 457 1.22 -4.32 11.60
N GLU A 458 1.75 -4.58 12.79
CA GLU A 458 3.07 -5.18 12.98
C GLU A 458 2.95 -6.64 13.37
N VAL A 459 3.90 -7.48 12.93
CA VAL A 459 3.86 -8.92 13.18
C VAL A 459 4.03 -9.24 14.68
N ASP A 460 4.99 -8.58 15.33
CA ASP A 460 5.42 -8.92 16.70
C ASP A 460 4.84 -8.02 17.79
N ARG A 461 4.20 -6.89 17.42
CA ARG A 461 3.60 -5.93 18.35
C ARG A 461 2.07 -5.93 18.20
N LYS A 462 1.41 -6.74 19.02
CA LYS A 462 -0.05 -6.90 19.05
C LYS A 462 -0.67 -6.25 20.28
N THR A 463 -1.87 -5.68 20.13
CA THR A 463 -2.63 -5.08 21.24
C THR A 463 -3.96 -5.81 21.48
N PRO A 464 -3.94 -7.00 22.08
CA PRO A 464 -5.14 -7.84 22.17
C PRO A 464 -6.16 -7.35 23.23
N THR A 465 -7.41 -7.80 23.07
CA THR A 465 -8.47 -7.65 24.09
C THR A 465 -9.43 -8.85 24.08
N ASP A 466 -10.20 -9.00 25.15
CA ASP A 466 -11.26 -10.01 25.23
C ASP A 466 -12.64 -9.33 25.18
N VAL A 467 -13.55 -9.87 24.36
CA VAL A 467 -14.93 -9.41 24.25
C VAL A 467 -15.86 -10.51 24.73
N ARG A 468 -16.71 -10.17 25.71
CA ARG A 468 -17.75 -11.06 26.22
C ARG A 468 -19.10 -10.60 25.68
N VAL A 469 -19.89 -11.54 25.15
CA VAL A 469 -21.19 -11.26 24.56
C VAL A 469 -22.29 -11.97 25.34
N SER A 470 -23.35 -11.23 25.65
CA SER A 470 -24.56 -11.77 26.26
C SER A 470 -25.79 -11.27 25.55
N VAL A 471 -26.84 -12.09 25.53
CA VAL A 471 -28.17 -11.75 25.02
C VAL A 471 -29.17 -11.86 26.18
N ASN A 472 -29.94 -10.80 26.41
CA ASN A 472 -30.83 -10.61 27.54
C ASN A 472 -30.16 -10.89 28.89
N GLY A 473 -28.84 -10.65 29.02
CA GLY A 473 -28.03 -10.96 30.20
C GLY A 473 -27.66 -12.44 30.38
N VAL A 474 -27.81 -13.27 29.34
CA VAL A 474 -27.30 -14.65 29.28
C VAL A 474 -26.09 -14.67 28.36
N VAL A 475 -24.96 -15.15 28.84
CA VAL A 475 -23.71 -15.14 28.07
C VAL A 475 -23.76 -16.19 26.98
N ILE A 476 -23.51 -15.79 25.74
CA ILE A 476 -23.51 -16.67 24.57
C ILE A 476 -22.08 -16.95 24.06
N GLY A 477 -21.10 -16.16 24.49
CA GLY A 477 -19.70 -16.41 24.13
C GLY A 477 -18.73 -15.39 24.67
N GLN A 478 -17.45 -15.72 24.54
CA GLN A 478 -16.31 -14.84 24.74
C GLN A 478 -15.34 -15.07 23.59
N VAL A 479 -14.82 -13.99 23.02
CA VAL A 479 -13.86 -14.02 21.91
C VAL A 479 -12.62 -13.24 22.29
N HIS A 480 -11.46 -13.76 21.92
CA HIS A 480 -10.19 -13.06 21.98
C HIS A 480 -9.97 -12.33 20.65
N LEU A 481 -9.83 -11.01 20.70
CA LEU A 481 -9.47 -10.19 19.55
C LEU A 481 -7.97 -9.93 19.62
N PRO A 482 -7.18 -10.42 18.66
CA PRO A 482 -5.73 -10.43 18.80
C PRO A 482 -5.10 -9.05 18.62
N ASP A 483 -5.75 -8.11 17.93
CA ASP A 483 -5.11 -6.83 17.57
C ASP A 483 -6.07 -5.71 17.14
N ASP A 484 -5.52 -4.52 16.91
CA ASP A 484 -6.11 -3.37 16.20
C ASP A 484 -5.53 -3.23 14.79
N PRO A 485 -6.01 -4.02 13.81
CA PRO A 485 -5.27 -4.14 12.57
C PRO A 485 -5.57 -2.99 11.60
N ALA A 486 -4.53 -2.61 10.84
CA ALA A 486 -4.66 -1.82 9.63
C ALA A 486 -3.63 -2.22 8.57
N ASP A 487 -4.12 -2.52 7.36
CA ASP A 487 -3.33 -2.85 6.18
C ASP A 487 -4.28 -2.95 4.95
N ALA A 488 -3.82 -3.52 3.83
CA ALA A 488 -4.58 -3.62 2.60
C ALA A 488 -5.88 -4.42 2.72
N ARG A 489 -6.07 -5.20 3.81
CA ARG A 489 -7.35 -5.86 4.13
C ARG A 489 -8.46 -4.89 4.49
N GLY A 490 -8.13 -3.68 4.96
CA GLY A 490 -9.06 -2.57 5.18
C GLY A 490 -9.57 -1.91 3.89
N VAL A 491 -10.06 -2.71 2.93
CA VAL A 491 -10.46 -2.23 1.60
C VAL A 491 -11.56 -1.17 1.70
N LEU A 492 -12.62 -1.47 2.46
CA LEU A 492 -13.78 -0.59 2.57
C LEU A 492 -13.48 0.66 3.40
N SER A 493 -12.59 0.58 4.40
CA SER A 493 -12.16 1.74 5.18
C SER A 493 -11.26 2.67 4.35
N HIS A 494 -10.38 2.12 3.51
CA HIS A 494 -9.63 2.87 2.50
C HIS A 494 -10.55 3.53 1.48
N HIS A 495 -11.42 2.73 0.83
CA HIS A 495 -12.30 3.18 -0.25
C HIS A 495 -13.27 4.26 0.20
N ASN A 496 -13.88 4.09 1.38
CA ASN A 496 -14.84 5.05 1.94
C ASN A 496 -14.18 6.16 2.77
N ARG A 497 -12.84 6.13 2.94
CA ARG A 497 -12.04 7.09 3.71
C ARG A 497 -12.48 7.22 5.17
N ILE A 498 -12.84 6.11 5.79
CA ILE A 498 -13.24 6.03 7.21
C ILE A 498 -12.14 5.26 7.95
N GLU A 499 -11.24 5.98 8.61
CA GLU A 499 -10.03 5.40 9.23
C GLU A 499 -9.30 4.44 8.27
N PRO A 500 -8.72 4.96 7.17
CA PRO A 500 -8.16 4.13 6.08
C PRO A 500 -7.24 3.00 6.57
N GLY A 501 -7.42 1.81 6.01
CA GLY A 501 -6.64 0.61 6.34
C GLY A 501 -7.18 -0.19 7.51
N SER A 502 -7.95 0.43 8.41
CA SER A 502 -8.50 -0.28 9.58
C SER A 502 -9.56 -1.31 9.22
N TYR A 503 -9.62 -2.41 9.95
CA TYR A 503 -10.68 -3.42 9.89
C TYR A 503 -10.75 -4.18 11.22
N GLY A 504 -11.73 -5.07 11.37
CA GLY A 504 -11.81 -5.98 12.52
C GLY A 504 -11.85 -7.45 12.11
N TYR A 505 -11.96 -8.31 13.12
CA TYR A 505 -12.14 -9.74 12.95
C TYR A 505 -13.62 -10.06 12.89
N LEU A 506 -14.02 -10.86 11.89
CA LEU A 506 -15.39 -11.37 11.83
C LEU A 506 -15.59 -12.38 12.96
N VAL A 507 -16.56 -12.09 13.83
CA VAL A 507 -16.90 -12.90 15.00
C VAL A 507 -18.29 -13.49 14.82
N ASP A 508 -18.41 -14.78 15.06
CA ASP A 508 -19.65 -15.55 15.06
C ASP A 508 -19.84 -16.25 16.41
N LEU A 509 -20.89 -15.87 17.14
CA LEU A 509 -21.23 -16.49 18.42
C LEU A 509 -22.64 -17.05 18.37
N ALA A 510 -22.79 -18.35 18.60
CA ALA A 510 -24.08 -19.03 18.68
C ALA A 510 -24.45 -19.32 20.14
N ALA A 511 -25.72 -19.12 20.50
CA ALA A 511 -26.23 -19.49 21.80
C ALA A 511 -26.35 -21.02 21.91
N GLU A 512 -25.53 -21.61 22.79
CA GLU A 512 -25.62 -23.03 23.15
C GLU A 512 -27.02 -23.39 23.70
N PRO A 513 -27.47 -24.65 23.62
CA PRO A 513 -28.85 -25.04 23.95
C PRO A 513 -29.35 -24.56 25.32
N ALA A 514 -28.50 -24.57 26.35
CA ALA A 514 -28.87 -24.08 27.68
C ALA A 514 -29.01 -22.56 27.74
N ALA A 515 -28.13 -21.82 27.06
CA ALA A 515 -28.22 -20.37 26.95
C ALA A 515 -29.46 -19.95 26.15
N LEU A 516 -29.73 -20.64 25.03
CA LEU A 516 -30.90 -20.41 24.20
C LEU A 516 -32.20 -20.64 24.99
N ALA A 517 -32.29 -21.71 25.78
CA ALA A 517 -33.45 -21.96 26.64
C ALA A 517 -33.69 -20.80 27.63
N ALA A 518 -32.64 -20.34 28.31
CA ALA A 518 -32.75 -19.21 29.24
C ALA A 518 -33.12 -17.89 28.53
N ILE A 519 -32.65 -17.66 27.31
CA ILE A 519 -33.02 -16.50 26.49
C ILE A 519 -34.50 -16.57 26.10
N ARG A 520 -34.98 -17.75 25.65
CA ARG A 520 -36.40 -17.96 25.32
C ARG A 520 -37.30 -17.66 26.50
N ASP A 521 -36.94 -18.14 27.70
CA ASP A 521 -37.71 -17.89 28.93
C ASP A 521 -37.81 -16.40 29.25
N ARG A 522 -36.71 -15.65 29.09
CA ARG A 522 -36.70 -14.19 29.32
C ARG A 522 -37.54 -13.45 28.29
N LEU A 523 -37.44 -13.82 27.01
CA LEU A 523 -38.25 -13.22 25.94
C LEU A 523 -39.74 -13.55 26.10
N ALA A 524 -40.09 -14.78 26.48
CA ALA A 524 -41.46 -15.20 26.76
C ALA A 524 -42.06 -14.47 27.98
N ALA A 525 -41.22 -14.05 28.93
CA ALA A 525 -41.62 -13.19 30.05
C ALA A 525 -41.78 -11.69 29.67
N GLY A 526 -41.64 -11.35 28.39
CA GLY A 526 -41.80 -9.99 27.87
C GLY A 526 -40.55 -9.12 27.94
N ALA A 527 -39.37 -9.70 28.20
CA ALA A 527 -38.12 -8.94 28.13
C ALA A 527 -37.85 -8.51 26.67
N PRO A 528 -37.41 -7.26 26.42
CA PRO A 528 -36.93 -6.87 25.10
C PRO A 528 -35.68 -7.66 24.71
N LEU A 529 -35.45 -7.84 23.41
CA LEU A 529 -34.20 -8.45 22.93
C LEU A 529 -33.07 -7.42 23.06
N ARG A 530 -32.07 -7.73 23.90
CA ARG A 530 -30.94 -6.86 24.24
C ARG A 530 -29.61 -7.59 24.22
#